data_AF-A0A366H2N4-F1
#
_entry.id   AF-A0A366H2N4-F1
#
_cell.length_a   1.000
_cell.length_b   1.000
_cell.length_c   1.000
_cell.angle_alpha   90.00
_cell.angle_beta   90.00
_cell.angle_gamma   90.00
#
_symmetry.space_group_name_H-M   'P 1'
#
loop_
_entity.id
_entity.type
_entity.pdbx_description
1 polymer ?
#
loop_
_entity_poly.entity_id
_entity_poly.type
_entity_poly.pdbx_seq_one_letter_code
_entity_poly.pdbx_strand_id
1 'polypeptide(L)'
;MTIRHTLVRLACISSLTLAVGDVFSADQKTEPQTFAELHTEKGRTFVNAKVIAVEPDGLRLQHDTGVSKVAFWELPEAVRKNYPHDPEKAAEYARAAEAANRDAILAAEQERLRTEQAEMKRKAGVAPEVELDTDGPLTIEQVKARWLVSNAARSLNYGDRNYSSREADIASYRRDVQAGMYDREAEKTALRHNFEWYLKEGRTEQAALVQKRLASMEDEDLRREQIASMERLAKSVDRAAQGANSALMSELSSIRLELERLRLDRDSHP
;
A
#
# COMPACT_ATOMS: atom_id res chain seq x y z
N MET A 1 39.01 -32.71 -6.20
CA MET A 1 38.77 -32.18 -7.56
C MET A 1 38.24 -30.76 -7.43
N THR A 2 39.15 -29.83 -7.66
CA THR A 2 38.98 -28.38 -7.82
C THR A 2 38.12 -28.07 -9.04
N ILE A 3 37.23 -27.07 -8.93
CA ILE A 3 37.20 -25.87 -9.80
C ILE A 3 36.33 -24.82 -9.08
N ARG A 4 37.00 -23.75 -8.67
CA ARG A 4 36.42 -22.47 -8.23
C ARG A 4 35.89 -21.75 -9.46
N HIS A 5 34.65 -21.23 -9.43
CA HIS A 5 34.24 -20.15 -10.33
C HIS A 5 33.72 -18.98 -9.52
N THR A 6 34.67 -18.11 -9.20
CA THR A 6 34.51 -16.67 -8.95
C THR A 6 33.92 -16.00 -10.19
N LEU A 7 32.84 -15.25 -10.04
CA LEU A 7 32.58 -14.09 -10.89
C LEU A 7 31.90 -12.99 -10.05
N VAL A 8 32.75 -12.10 -9.56
CA VAL A 8 32.45 -10.75 -9.11
C VAL A 8 31.78 -10.03 -10.27
N ARG A 9 30.51 -9.66 -10.15
CA ARG A 9 29.90 -8.68 -11.05
C ARG A 9 30.01 -7.29 -10.43
N LEU A 10 30.94 -6.57 -11.04
CA LEU A 10 31.25 -5.16 -10.94
C LEU A 10 30.00 -4.27 -10.86
N ALA A 11 30.12 -3.23 -10.05
CA ALA A 11 29.25 -2.08 -10.00
C ALA A 11 29.06 -1.46 -11.39
N CYS A 12 27.81 -1.28 -11.80
CA CYS A 12 27.41 -0.26 -12.77
C CYS A 12 26.55 0.75 -12.05
N ILE A 13 27.22 1.74 -11.46
CA ILE A 13 26.63 3.03 -11.12
C ILE A 13 26.35 3.71 -12.47
N SER A 14 25.16 3.46 -13.00
CA SER A 14 24.65 4.20 -14.17
C SER A 14 24.29 5.60 -13.69
N SER A 15 25.32 6.44 -13.65
CA SER A 15 25.19 7.89 -13.58
C SER A 15 24.30 8.30 -14.74
N LEU A 16 23.08 8.74 -14.43
CA LEU A 16 22.18 9.33 -15.41
C LEU A 16 22.75 10.71 -15.75
N THR A 17 23.69 10.73 -16.69
CA THR A 17 24.20 11.96 -17.29
C THR A 17 23.05 12.54 -18.08
N LEU A 18 22.43 13.60 -17.55
CA LEU A 18 21.59 14.50 -18.32
C LEU A 18 22.41 15.01 -19.51
N ALA A 19 22.18 14.43 -20.69
CA ALA A 19 22.53 15.05 -21.94
C ALA A 19 21.60 16.25 -22.11
N VAL A 20 21.98 17.38 -21.49
CA VAL A 20 21.52 18.69 -21.94
C VAL A 20 22.07 18.82 -23.35
N GLY A 21 21.20 18.70 -24.34
CA GLY A 21 21.55 18.92 -25.73
C GLY A 21 22.03 20.35 -25.90
N ASP A 22 23.35 20.52 -25.92
CA ASP A 22 24.04 21.67 -26.48
C ASP A 22 23.77 21.71 -27.98
N VAL A 23 22.60 22.23 -28.35
CA VAL A 23 22.34 22.78 -29.68
C VAL A 23 21.69 24.15 -29.49
N PHE A 24 22.39 25.03 -28.79
CA PHE A 24 22.20 26.46 -28.98
C PHE A 24 23.49 26.97 -29.61
N SER A 25 23.41 27.38 -30.87
CA SER A 25 24.48 28.08 -31.56
C SER A 25 24.98 29.23 -30.69
N ALA A 26 26.14 29.01 -30.08
CA ALA A 26 26.96 30.03 -29.47
C ALA A 26 27.55 30.87 -30.60
N ASP A 27 26.90 31.97 -30.97
CA ASP A 27 27.61 33.15 -31.46
C ASP A 27 26.77 34.44 -31.39
N GLN A 28 26.41 34.85 -30.17
CA GLN A 28 26.29 36.27 -29.86
C GLN A 28 26.90 36.52 -28.49
N LYS A 29 28.20 36.85 -28.50
CA LYS A 29 28.95 37.31 -27.35
C LYS A 29 28.49 38.73 -26.99
N THR A 30 27.31 38.85 -26.36
CA THR A 30 26.87 40.12 -25.75
C THR A 30 27.66 40.29 -24.46
N GLU A 31 28.46 41.36 -24.36
CA GLU A 31 29.12 41.72 -23.12
C GLU A 31 28.09 41.83 -21.98
N PRO A 32 28.42 41.42 -20.75
CA PRO A 32 27.47 41.42 -19.63
C PRO A 32 27.06 42.86 -19.32
N GLN A 33 25.91 43.26 -19.87
CA GLN A 33 25.32 44.57 -19.60
C GLN A 33 24.96 44.64 -18.12
N THR A 34 25.54 45.64 -17.46
CA THR A 34 25.30 45.95 -16.05
C THR A 34 24.54 47.27 -16.00
N PHE A 35 23.38 47.25 -15.36
CA PHE A 35 22.51 48.40 -15.17
C PHE A 35 22.58 48.81 -13.71
N ALA A 36 22.90 50.08 -13.44
CA ALA A 36 22.85 50.61 -12.08
C ALA A 36 21.43 50.55 -11.52
N GLU A 37 20.43 50.84 -12.36
CA GLU A 37 19.03 50.76 -12.01
C GLU A 37 18.21 50.36 -13.26
N LEU A 38 17.41 49.30 -13.15
CA LEU A 38 16.55 48.80 -14.22
C LEU A 38 15.09 48.84 -13.74
N HIS A 39 14.30 49.73 -14.33
CA HIS A 39 12.86 49.79 -14.10
C HIS A 39 12.11 48.93 -15.12
N THR A 40 11.26 48.02 -14.68
CA THR A 40 10.34 47.28 -15.56
C THR A 40 9.05 48.05 -15.79
N GLU A 41 8.37 47.77 -16.89
CA GLU A 41 7.08 48.42 -17.23
C GLU A 41 5.98 48.14 -16.18
N LYS A 42 6.14 47.09 -15.37
CA LYS A 42 5.25 46.78 -14.23
C LYS A 42 5.60 47.48 -12.92
N GLY A 43 6.58 48.40 -12.93
CA GLY A 43 6.98 49.16 -11.75
C GLY A 43 7.90 48.42 -10.77
N ARG A 44 8.52 47.30 -11.19
CA ARG A 44 9.61 46.68 -10.40
C ARG A 44 10.92 47.34 -10.76
N THR A 45 11.71 47.70 -9.76
CA THR A 45 13.04 48.27 -9.92
C THR A 45 14.09 47.26 -9.44
N PHE A 46 15.06 46.98 -10.30
CA PHE A 46 16.22 46.16 -9.96
C PHE A 46 17.46 47.06 -9.87
N VAL A 47 18.11 47.07 -8.71
CA VAL A 47 19.34 47.84 -8.46
C VAL A 47 20.54 46.94 -8.72
N ASN A 48 21.58 47.49 -9.36
CA ASN A 48 22.80 46.77 -9.76
C ASN A 48 22.52 45.49 -10.58
N ALA A 49 21.56 45.57 -11.51
CA ALA A 49 21.14 44.42 -12.30
C ALA A 49 22.17 44.06 -13.38
N LYS A 50 22.65 42.82 -13.38
CA LYS A 50 23.54 42.26 -14.40
C LYS A 50 22.83 41.15 -15.16
N VAL A 51 22.87 41.21 -16.50
CA VAL A 51 22.35 40.11 -17.34
C VAL A 51 23.29 38.92 -17.24
N ILE A 52 22.79 37.79 -16.75
CA ILE A 52 23.56 36.55 -16.60
C ILE A 52 23.26 35.52 -17.69
N ALA A 53 22.04 35.53 -18.24
CA ALA A 53 21.65 34.68 -19.36
C ALA A 53 20.48 35.29 -20.14
N VAL A 54 20.47 35.03 -21.43
CA VAL A 54 19.38 35.39 -22.34
C VAL A 54 18.62 34.11 -22.66
N GLU A 55 17.39 33.98 -22.16
CA GLU A 55 16.47 32.90 -22.52
C GLU A 55 15.55 33.37 -23.66
N PRO A 56 14.94 32.47 -24.45
CA PRO A 56 14.00 32.85 -25.52
C PRO A 56 12.78 33.64 -25.01
N ASP A 57 12.39 33.40 -23.77
CA ASP A 57 11.22 33.98 -23.10
C ASP A 57 11.56 35.18 -22.19
N GLY A 58 12.83 35.45 -21.91
CA GLY A 58 13.23 36.61 -21.10
C GLY A 58 14.70 36.68 -20.72
N LEU A 59 15.06 37.70 -19.95
CA LEU A 59 16.40 37.86 -19.41
C LEU A 59 16.47 37.35 -17.97
N ARG A 60 17.49 36.54 -17.68
CA ARG A 60 17.89 36.29 -16.29
C ARG A 60 18.82 37.40 -15.83
N LEU A 61 18.39 38.08 -14.78
CA LEU A 61 19.11 39.17 -14.15
C LEU A 61 19.56 38.73 -12.76
N GLN A 62 20.83 38.99 -12.45
CA GLN A 62 21.34 38.98 -11.08
C GLN A 62 21.33 40.41 -10.56
N HIS A 63 20.72 40.64 -9.41
CA HIS A 63 20.60 41.94 -8.74
C HIS A 63 20.82 41.76 -7.23
N ASP A 64 20.84 42.84 -6.46
CA ASP A 64 21.22 42.79 -5.03
C ASP A 64 20.32 41.86 -4.19
N THR A 65 19.04 41.74 -4.53
CA THR A 65 18.09 40.85 -3.85
C THR A 65 18.06 39.41 -4.37
N GLY A 66 18.83 39.06 -5.40
CA GLY A 66 18.94 37.69 -5.91
C GLY A 66 18.94 37.56 -7.43
N VAL A 67 18.46 36.42 -7.93
CA VAL A 67 18.33 36.15 -9.37
C VAL A 67 16.85 36.14 -9.75
N SER A 68 16.47 37.01 -10.69
CA SER A 68 15.11 37.09 -11.21
C SER A 68 15.08 36.90 -12.73
N LYS A 69 14.02 36.25 -13.22
CA LYS A 69 13.70 36.20 -14.65
C LYS A 69 12.73 37.34 -14.97
N VAL A 70 13.06 38.16 -15.97
CA VAL A 70 12.21 39.25 -16.46
C VAL A 70 11.84 38.96 -17.92
N ALA A 71 10.55 38.92 -18.22
CA ALA A 71 10.08 38.63 -19.57
C ALA A 71 10.34 39.81 -20.51
N PHE A 72 10.53 39.55 -21.81
CA PHE A 72 10.90 40.60 -22.78
C PHE A 72 9.90 41.75 -22.90
N TRP A 73 8.62 41.47 -22.68
CA TRP A 73 7.55 42.46 -22.70
C TRP A 73 7.52 43.35 -21.44
N GLU A 74 8.20 42.97 -20.36
CA GLU A 74 8.34 43.79 -19.15
C GLU A 74 9.60 44.68 -19.18
N LEU A 75 10.49 44.49 -20.16
CA LEU A 75 11.74 45.24 -20.28
C LEU A 75 11.54 46.61 -20.94
N PRO A 76 12.30 47.65 -20.52
CA PRO A 76 12.34 48.93 -21.20
C PRO A 76 12.67 48.80 -22.69
N GLU A 77 12.07 49.65 -23.52
CA GLU A 77 12.31 49.65 -24.96
C GLU A 77 13.80 49.78 -25.34
N ALA A 78 14.57 50.55 -24.56
CA ALA A 78 16.01 50.71 -24.73
C ALA A 78 16.79 49.40 -24.55
N VAL A 79 16.36 48.54 -23.63
CA VAL A 79 16.98 47.23 -23.37
C VAL A 79 16.47 46.20 -24.37
N ARG A 80 15.19 46.26 -24.73
CA ARG A 80 14.55 45.37 -25.71
C ARG A 80 15.21 45.45 -27.10
N LYS A 81 15.71 46.63 -27.49
CA LYS A 81 16.48 46.83 -28.75
C LYS A 81 17.82 46.10 -28.76
N ASN A 82 18.43 45.88 -27.59
CA ASN A 82 19.72 45.18 -27.47
C ASN A 82 19.57 43.65 -27.47
N TYR A 83 18.37 43.14 -27.22
CA TYR A 83 18.09 41.70 -27.13
C TYR A 83 16.90 41.34 -28.05
N PRO A 84 17.17 40.91 -29.29
CA PRO A 84 16.10 40.58 -30.24
C PRO A 84 15.28 39.40 -29.72
N HIS A 85 13.97 39.60 -29.57
CA HIS A 85 13.03 38.57 -29.16
C HIS A 85 12.51 37.80 -30.38
N ASP A 86 12.66 36.48 -30.36
CA ASP A 86 12.08 35.57 -31.34
C ASP A 86 10.82 34.92 -30.72
N PRO A 87 9.61 35.36 -31.11
CA PRO A 87 8.37 34.87 -30.51
C PRO A 87 8.11 33.38 -30.78
N GLU A 88 8.62 32.83 -31.88
CA GLU A 88 8.47 31.41 -32.19
C GLU A 88 9.33 30.56 -31.25
N LYS A 89 10.60 30.94 -31.07
CA LYS A 89 11.50 30.26 -30.11
C LYS A 89 11.04 30.43 -28.67
N ALA A 90 10.47 31.57 -28.31
CA ALA A 90 9.87 31.80 -27.00
C ALA A 90 8.69 30.86 -26.74
N ALA A 91 7.79 30.72 -27.71
CA ALA A 91 6.64 29.83 -27.62
C ALA A 91 7.03 28.34 -27.61
N GLU A 92 8.08 27.96 -28.34
CA GLU A 92 8.64 26.60 -28.28
C GLU A 92 9.27 26.31 -26.91
N TYR A 93 10.07 27.23 -26.40
CA TYR A 93 10.70 27.09 -25.09
C TYR A 93 9.66 27.02 -23.96
N ALA A 94 8.64 27.88 -23.99
CA ALA A 94 7.54 27.83 -23.02
C ALA A 94 6.80 26.48 -23.06
N ARG A 95 6.47 25.97 -24.25
CA ARG A 95 5.82 24.65 -24.41
C ARG A 95 6.70 23.52 -23.88
N ALA A 96 8.01 23.56 -24.14
CA ALA A 96 8.96 22.56 -23.63
C ALA A 96 9.08 22.62 -22.10
N ALA A 97 9.15 23.82 -21.51
CA ALA A 97 9.21 24.00 -20.06
C ALA A 97 7.91 23.53 -19.37
N GLU A 98 6.75 23.78 -19.97
CA GLU A 98 5.46 23.28 -19.47
C GLU A 98 5.36 21.75 -19.56
N ALA A 99 5.86 21.14 -20.62
CA ALA A 99 5.92 19.68 -20.74
C ALA A 99 6.82 19.08 -19.66
N ALA A 100 8.04 19.62 -19.49
CA ALA A 100 8.98 19.18 -18.46
C ALA A 100 8.41 19.34 -17.04
N ASN A 101 7.70 20.45 -16.76
CA ASN A 101 7.06 20.65 -15.46
C ASN A 101 5.93 19.65 -15.22
N ARG A 102 5.11 19.35 -16.24
CA ARG A 102 4.07 18.31 -16.14
C ARG A 102 4.67 16.94 -15.84
N ASP A 103 5.73 16.56 -16.55
CA ASP A 103 6.40 15.28 -16.33
C ASP A 103 7.02 15.21 -14.92
N ALA A 104 7.61 16.30 -14.44
CA ALA A 104 8.15 16.39 -13.09
C ALA A 104 7.06 16.25 -12.00
N ILE A 105 5.89 16.86 -12.20
CA ILE A 105 4.75 16.73 -11.28
C ILE A 105 4.25 15.27 -11.26
N LEU A 106 4.09 14.66 -12.43
CA LEU A 106 3.64 13.26 -12.53
C LEU A 106 4.64 12.30 -11.88
N ALA A 107 5.94 12.50 -12.09
CA ALA A 107 6.99 11.69 -11.46
C ALA A 107 6.99 11.86 -9.93
N ALA A 108 6.84 13.10 -9.44
CA ALA A 108 6.76 13.36 -8.00
C ALA A 108 5.51 12.74 -7.37
N GLU A 109 4.36 12.77 -8.05
CA GLU A 109 3.13 12.13 -7.59
C GLU A 109 3.27 10.60 -7.54
N GLN A 110 3.86 9.99 -8.57
CA GLN A 110 4.11 8.55 -8.57
C GLN A 110 5.04 8.11 -7.43
N GLU A 111 6.08 8.88 -7.13
CA GLU A 111 6.98 8.57 -6.01
C GLU A 111 6.27 8.71 -4.66
N ARG A 112 5.41 9.72 -4.51
CA ARG A 112 4.56 9.86 -3.33
C ARG A 112 3.62 8.67 -3.15
N LEU A 113 2.95 8.24 -4.21
CA LEU A 113 2.08 7.06 -4.14
C LEU A 113 2.86 5.79 -3.78
N ARG A 114 4.05 5.59 -4.35
CA ARG A 114 4.91 4.44 -4.03
C ARG A 114 5.34 4.44 -2.57
N THR A 115 5.77 5.59 -2.05
CA THR A 115 6.19 5.72 -0.65
C THR A 115 5.02 5.50 0.30
N GLU A 116 3.85 6.08 0.02
CA GLU A 116 2.62 5.86 0.81
C GLU A 116 2.19 4.38 0.80
N GLN A 117 2.21 3.72 -0.36
CA GLN A 117 1.92 2.29 -0.47
C GLN A 117 2.92 1.44 0.31
N ALA A 118 4.23 1.73 0.22
CA ALA A 118 5.26 1.03 0.97
C ALA A 118 5.08 1.20 2.49
N GLU A 119 4.74 2.40 2.94
CA GLU A 119 4.43 2.65 4.35
C GLU A 119 3.18 1.89 4.82
N MET A 120 2.12 1.83 3.99
CA MET A 120 0.93 1.05 4.30
C MET A 120 1.26 -0.44 4.43
N LYS A 121 2.03 -1.01 3.50
CA LYS A 121 2.50 -2.40 3.58
C LYS A 121 3.31 -2.66 4.85
N ARG A 122 4.24 -1.75 5.18
CA ARG A 122 5.06 -1.84 6.40
C ARG A 122 4.19 -1.81 7.66
N LYS A 123 3.22 -0.89 7.75
CA LYS A 123 2.29 -0.78 8.88
C LYS A 123 1.42 -2.03 9.02
N ALA A 124 1.02 -2.63 7.89
CA ALA A 124 0.24 -3.87 7.85
C ALA A 124 1.06 -5.13 8.19
N GLY A 125 2.40 -5.05 8.20
CA GLY A 125 3.28 -6.21 8.38
C GLY A 125 3.36 -7.10 7.15
N VAL A 126 3.18 -6.51 5.96
CA VAL A 126 3.29 -7.16 4.65
C VAL A 126 4.70 -6.94 4.11
N ALA A 127 5.28 -7.99 3.52
CA ALA A 127 6.59 -7.90 2.89
C ALA A 127 6.55 -6.92 1.69
N PRO A 128 7.56 -6.03 1.53
CA PRO A 128 7.53 -4.99 0.50
C PRO A 128 7.49 -5.55 -0.93
N GLU A 129 8.00 -6.77 -1.13
CA GLU A 129 8.06 -7.47 -2.41
C GLU A 129 6.68 -7.95 -2.91
N VAL A 130 5.68 -8.07 -2.02
CA VAL A 130 4.35 -8.55 -2.41
C VAL A 130 3.60 -7.46 -3.18
N GLU A 131 3.37 -7.70 -4.46
CA GLU A 131 2.57 -6.83 -5.33
C GLU A 131 1.07 -7.03 -5.07
N LEU A 132 0.38 -5.95 -4.70
CA LEU A 132 -1.03 -5.98 -4.28
C LEU A 132 -2.01 -5.83 -5.45
N ASP A 133 -1.59 -5.07 -6.46
CA ASP A 133 -2.40 -4.72 -7.62
C ASP A 133 -1.81 -5.43 -8.84
N THR A 134 -2.30 -6.64 -9.11
CA THR A 134 -1.90 -7.39 -10.29
C THR A 134 -3.10 -7.57 -11.21
N ASP A 135 -2.91 -7.28 -12.50
CA ASP A 135 -3.88 -7.57 -13.57
C ASP A 135 -3.96 -9.07 -13.90
N GLY A 136 -3.40 -9.94 -13.06
CA GLY A 136 -3.24 -11.37 -13.28
C GLY A 136 -3.88 -12.25 -12.19
N PRO A 137 -3.65 -13.57 -12.23
CA PRO A 137 -4.12 -14.46 -11.18
C PRO A 137 -3.47 -14.11 -9.84
N LEU A 138 -4.28 -14.09 -8.79
CA LEU A 138 -3.88 -13.85 -7.42
C LEU A 138 -3.34 -15.12 -6.77
N THR A 139 -2.30 -14.93 -5.96
CA THR A 139 -1.78 -15.93 -5.03
C THR A 139 -2.41 -15.79 -3.65
N ILE A 140 -2.29 -16.83 -2.83
CA ILE A 140 -2.76 -16.83 -1.44
C ILE A 140 -2.10 -15.69 -0.64
N GLU A 141 -0.80 -15.49 -0.83
CA GLU A 141 -0.03 -14.44 -0.15
C GLU A 141 -0.52 -13.04 -0.52
N GLN A 142 -0.84 -12.79 -1.79
CA GLN A 142 -1.39 -11.51 -2.24
C GLN A 142 -2.78 -11.23 -1.64
N VAL A 143 -3.63 -12.24 -1.55
CA VAL A 143 -4.95 -12.11 -0.90
C VAL A 143 -4.77 -11.74 0.57
N LYS A 144 -3.91 -12.46 1.31
CA LYS A 144 -3.61 -12.14 2.72
C LYS A 144 -3.04 -10.74 2.86
N ALA A 145 -2.11 -10.35 1.99
CA ALA A 145 -1.51 -9.03 2.00
C ALA A 145 -2.57 -7.93 1.80
N ARG A 146 -3.51 -8.12 0.87
CA ARG A 146 -4.64 -7.19 0.66
C ARG A 146 -5.54 -7.09 1.89
N TRP A 147 -5.83 -8.19 2.57
CA TRP A 147 -6.59 -8.17 3.82
C TRP A 147 -5.87 -7.43 4.95
N LEU A 148 -4.56 -7.68 5.11
CA LEU A 148 -3.75 -7.00 6.12
C LEU A 148 -3.68 -5.50 5.88
N VAL A 149 -3.49 -5.07 4.63
CA VAL A 149 -3.50 -3.64 4.26
C VAL A 149 -4.88 -3.03 4.48
N SER A 150 -5.95 -3.70 4.05
CA SER A 150 -7.33 -3.21 4.27
C SER A 150 -7.66 -3.10 5.77
N ASN A 151 -7.22 -4.06 6.58
CA ASN A 151 -7.42 -4.03 8.03
C ASN A 151 -6.60 -2.92 8.70
N ALA A 152 -5.37 -2.68 8.25
CA ALA A 152 -4.53 -1.58 8.73
C ALA A 152 -5.06 -0.19 8.32
N ALA A 153 -5.76 -0.11 7.19
CA ALA A 153 -6.38 1.13 6.71
C ALA A 153 -7.66 1.51 7.47
N ARG A 154 -8.22 0.62 8.29
CA ARG A 154 -9.36 0.96 9.16
C ARG A 154 -8.91 2.01 10.17
N SER A 155 -9.24 3.26 9.90
CA SER A 155 -8.83 4.38 10.73
C SER A 155 -9.32 4.19 12.17
N LEU A 156 -8.37 4.21 13.09
CA LEU A 156 -8.64 4.31 14.52
C LEU A 156 -8.62 5.80 14.86
N ASN A 157 -9.78 6.40 15.07
CA ASN A 157 -9.82 7.76 15.59
C ASN A 157 -9.55 7.71 17.10
N TYR A 158 -8.59 8.48 17.59
CA TYR A 158 -8.23 8.52 19.01
C TYR A 158 -9.42 8.94 19.91
N GLY A 159 -10.44 9.58 19.34
CA GLY A 159 -11.69 9.91 20.02
C GLY A 159 -12.72 8.78 20.12
N ASP A 160 -12.49 7.63 19.49
CA ASP A 160 -13.43 6.50 19.55
C ASP A 160 -13.43 5.87 20.94
N ARG A 161 -14.62 5.74 21.54
CA ARG A 161 -14.82 5.09 22.85
C ARG A 161 -14.22 3.68 22.93
N ASN A 162 -14.11 3.00 21.80
CA ASN A 162 -13.63 1.62 21.70
C ASN A 162 -12.23 1.51 21.06
N TYR A 163 -11.42 2.57 21.06
CA TYR A 163 -10.09 2.61 20.43
C TYR A 163 -9.24 1.39 20.79
N SER A 164 -9.01 1.14 22.09
CA SER A 164 -8.15 0.06 22.56
C SER A 164 -8.66 -1.33 22.17
N SER A 165 -9.98 -1.52 22.17
CA SER A 165 -10.58 -2.80 21.73
C SER A 165 -10.36 -3.02 20.24
N ARG A 166 -10.59 -1.99 19.42
CA ARG A 166 -10.40 -2.10 17.96
C ARG A 166 -8.93 -2.29 17.60
N GLU A 167 -8.02 -1.64 18.32
CA GLU A 167 -6.58 -1.86 18.16
C GLU A 167 -6.19 -3.32 18.48
N ALA A 168 -6.69 -3.86 19.60
CA ALA A 168 -6.49 -5.26 19.96
C ALA A 168 -7.07 -6.23 18.91
N ASP A 169 -8.25 -5.93 18.36
CA ASP A 169 -8.89 -6.73 17.31
C ASP A 169 -8.06 -6.72 16.02
N ILE A 170 -7.57 -5.55 15.61
CA ILE A 170 -6.69 -5.39 14.43
C ILE A 170 -5.40 -6.19 14.61
N ALA A 171 -4.80 -6.13 15.81
CA ALA A 171 -3.59 -6.87 16.14
C ALA A 171 -3.83 -8.38 16.21
N SER A 172 -4.97 -8.83 16.75
CA SER A 172 -5.34 -10.25 16.76
C SER A 172 -5.53 -10.78 15.35
N TYR A 173 -6.34 -10.10 14.53
CA TYR A 173 -6.57 -10.49 13.14
C TYR A 173 -5.27 -10.60 12.36
N ARG A 174 -4.34 -9.65 12.54
CA ARG A 174 -3.01 -9.71 11.91
C ARG A 174 -2.26 -10.98 12.29
N ARG A 175 -2.21 -11.31 13.58
CA ARG A 175 -1.54 -12.53 14.07
C ARG A 175 -2.17 -13.78 13.48
N ASP A 176 -3.49 -13.84 13.45
CA ASP A 176 -4.24 -15.01 12.96
C ASP A 176 -4.00 -15.23 11.45
N VAL A 177 -3.94 -14.16 10.65
CA VAL A 177 -3.58 -14.23 9.22
C VAL A 177 -2.13 -14.70 9.03
N GLN A 178 -1.20 -14.18 9.84
CA GLN A 178 0.21 -14.57 9.77
C GLN A 178 0.46 -16.00 10.27
N ALA A 179 -0.33 -16.48 11.24
CA ALA A 179 -0.29 -17.85 11.76
C ALA A 179 -0.91 -18.88 10.81
N GLY A 180 -1.53 -18.41 9.73
CA GLY A 180 -2.11 -19.23 8.69
C GLY A 180 -3.53 -19.73 8.98
N MET A 181 -4.22 -19.13 9.97
CA MET A 181 -5.59 -19.50 10.30
C MET A 181 -6.58 -19.21 9.18
N TYR A 182 -6.23 -18.29 8.27
CA TYR A 182 -7.06 -17.86 7.15
C TYR A 182 -6.56 -18.36 5.78
N ASP A 183 -5.66 -19.35 5.75
CA ASP A 183 -5.04 -19.84 4.50
C ASP A 183 -6.06 -20.43 3.55
N ARG A 184 -7.03 -21.14 4.11
CA ARG A 184 -8.09 -21.79 3.35
C ARG A 184 -9.04 -20.78 2.73
N GLU A 185 -9.45 -19.77 3.50
CA GLU A 185 -10.27 -18.67 3.01
C GLU A 185 -9.52 -17.88 1.93
N ALA A 186 -8.22 -17.64 2.15
CA ALA A 186 -7.39 -16.93 1.19
C ALA A 186 -7.23 -17.72 -0.12
N GLU A 187 -7.06 -19.05 -0.05
CA GLU A 187 -7.07 -19.93 -1.22
C GLU A 187 -8.40 -19.85 -1.97
N LYS A 188 -9.54 -19.93 -1.28
CA LYS A 188 -10.86 -19.79 -1.92
C LYS A 188 -11.03 -18.44 -2.62
N THR A 189 -10.65 -17.35 -1.97
CA THR A 189 -10.74 -16.01 -2.54
C THR A 189 -9.83 -15.87 -3.76
N ALA A 190 -8.59 -16.37 -3.69
CA ALA A 190 -7.68 -16.40 -4.83
C ALA A 190 -8.27 -17.22 -5.99
N LEU A 191 -8.78 -18.43 -5.72
CA LEU A 191 -9.38 -19.30 -6.75
C LEU A 191 -10.59 -18.65 -7.40
N ARG A 192 -11.50 -18.01 -6.65
CA ARG A 192 -12.67 -17.33 -7.22
C ARG A 192 -12.25 -16.21 -8.17
N HIS A 193 -11.31 -15.36 -7.75
CA HIS A 193 -10.77 -14.31 -8.61
C HIS A 193 -10.09 -14.89 -9.86
N ASN A 194 -9.27 -15.92 -9.68
CA ASN A 194 -8.53 -16.55 -10.78
C ASN A 194 -9.46 -17.22 -11.78
N PHE A 195 -10.57 -17.80 -11.32
CA PHE A 195 -11.60 -18.37 -12.18
C PHE A 195 -12.19 -17.30 -13.12
N GLU A 196 -12.63 -16.17 -12.57
CA GLU A 196 -13.17 -15.05 -13.34
C GLU A 196 -12.14 -14.50 -14.32
N TRP A 197 -10.90 -14.35 -13.86
CA TRP A 197 -9.79 -13.91 -14.69
C TRP A 197 -9.51 -14.86 -15.86
N TYR A 198 -9.44 -16.17 -15.61
CA TYR A 198 -9.22 -17.17 -16.67
C TYR A 198 -10.36 -17.20 -17.68
N LEU A 199 -11.62 -17.02 -17.26
CA LEU A 199 -12.75 -16.92 -18.18
C LEU A 199 -12.64 -15.69 -19.09
N LYS A 200 -12.26 -14.54 -18.53
CA LYS A 200 -12.08 -13.30 -19.30
C LYS A 200 -10.98 -13.41 -20.35
N GLU A 201 -9.89 -14.11 -20.01
CA GLU A 201 -8.75 -14.34 -20.91
C GLU A 201 -8.94 -15.53 -21.87
N GLY A 202 -10.13 -16.17 -21.90
CA GLY A 202 -10.42 -17.31 -22.77
C GLY A 202 -9.69 -18.60 -22.39
N ARG A 203 -9.15 -18.69 -21.17
CA ARG A 203 -8.36 -19.81 -20.64
C ARG A 203 -9.27 -20.84 -19.96
N THR A 204 -10.09 -21.52 -20.77
CA THR A 204 -11.17 -22.41 -20.29
C THR A 204 -10.66 -23.63 -19.52
N GLU A 205 -9.51 -24.20 -19.90
CA GLU A 205 -8.92 -25.35 -19.21
C GLU A 205 -8.49 -25.00 -17.77
N GLN A 206 -7.81 -23.86 -17.61
CA GLN A 206 -7.39 -23.37 -16.29
C GLN A 206 -8.61 -23.01 -15.43
N ALA A 207 -9.63 -22.39 -16.03
CA ALA A 207 -10.89 -22.11 -15.34
C ALA A 207 -11.55 -23.41 -14.82
N ALA A 208 -11.59 -24.47 -15.63
CA ALA A 208 -12.15 -25.76 -15.22
C ALA A 208 -11.36 -26.40 -14.06
N LEU A 209 -10.02 -26.31 -14.08
CA LEU A 209 -9.18 -26.78 -12.97
C LEU A 209 -9.46 -26.02 -11.67
N VAL A 210 -9.55 -24.70 -11.74
CA VAL A 210 -9.88 -23.85 -10.60
C VAL A 210 -11.27 -24.17 -10.05
N GLN A 211 -12.27 -24.33 -10.92
CA GLN A 211 -13.62 -24.70 -10.53
C GLN A 211 -13.65 -26.05 -9.81
N LYS A 212 -12.93 -27.05 -10.33
CA LYS A 212 -12.82 -28.38 -9.70
C LYS A 212 -12.17 -28.29 -8.31
N ARG A 213 -11.10 -27.49 -8.17
CA ARG A 213 -10.45 -27.26 -6.87
C ARG A 213 -11.41 -26.59 -5.88
N LEU A 214 -12.15 -25.58 -6.32
CA LEU A 214 -13.12 -24.87 -5.48
C LEU A 214 -14.23 -25.82 -4.97
N ALA A 215 -14.79 -26.65 -5.85
CA ALA A 215 -15.77 -27.67 -5.49
C ALA A 215 -15.20 -28.68 -4.47
N SER A 216 -13.96 -29.14 -4.67
CA SER A 216 -13.28 -30.03 -3.72
C SER A 216 -13.12 -29.39 -2.34
N MET A 217 -12.84 -28.08 -2.27
CA MET A 217 -12.74 -27.38 -0.98
C MET A 217 -14.10 -27.24 -0.29
N GLU A 218 -15.17 -27.00 -1.06
CA GLU A 218 -16.54 -26.94 -0.51
C GLU A 218 -16.97 -28.28 0.10
N ASP A 219 -16.69 -29.40 -0.58
CA ASP A 219 -16.94 -30.74 -0.06
C ASP A 219 -16.17 -31.03 1.24
N GLU A 220 -14.89 -30.63 1.29
CA GLU A 220 -14.06 -30.76 2.48
C GLU A 220 -14.59 -29.93 3.66
N ASP A 221 -15.12 -28.73 3.40
CA ASP A 221 -15.70 -27.88 4.46
C ASP A 221 -17.00 -28.45 4.99
N LEU A 222 -17.86 -28.96 4.11
CA LEU A 222 -19.07 -29.67 4.52
C LEU A 222 -18.72 -30.86 5.43
N ARG A 223 -17.67 -31.63 5.09
CA ARG A 223 -17.20 -32.74 5.95
C ARG A 223 -16.68 -32.25 7.30
N ARG A 224 -15.92 -31.15 7.34
CA ARG A 224 -15.44 -30.56 8.59
C ARG A 224 -16.59 -30.09 9.48
N GLU A 225 -17.61 -29.46 8.89
CA GLU A 225 -18.82 -29.03 9.60
C GLU A 225 -19.60 -30.22 10.16
N GLN A 226 -19.75 -31.29 9.37
CA GLN A 226 -20.36 -32.53 9.81
C GLN A 226 -19.60 -33.13 11.01
N ILE A 227 -18.27 -33.25 10.94
CA ILE A 227 -17.45 -33.73 12.07
C ILE A 227 -17.64 -32.84 13.29
N ALA A 228 -17.54 -31.51 13.14
CA ALA A 228 -17.72 -30.57 14.25
C ALA A 228 -19.13 -30.64 14.86
N SER A 229 -20.16 -30.92 14.05
CA SER A 229 -21.53 -31.17 14.54
C SER A 229 -21.61 -32.46 15.35
N MET A 230 -20.97 -33.54 14.89
CA MET A 230 -20.92 -34.82 15.60
C MET A 230 -20.17 -34.71 16.92
N GLU A 231 -19.07 -33.96 16.97
CA GLU A 231 -18.34 -33.69 18.21
C GLU A 231 -19.16 -32.86 19.21
N ARG A 232 -19.91 -31.86 18.75
CA ARG A 232 -20.83 -31.09 19.59
C ARG A 232 -21.94 -31.98 20.17
N LEU A 233 -22.49 -32.87 19.35
CA LEU A 233 -23.46 -33.87 19.80
C LEU A 233 -22.84 -34.83 20.82
N ALA A 234 -21.65 -35.36 20.57
CA ALA A 234 -20.94 -36.23 21.51
C ALA A 234 -20.72 -35.55 22.86
N LYS A 235 -20.19 -34.31 22.87
CA LYS A 235 -20.03 -33.51 24.09
C LYS A 235 -21.35 -33.19 24.80
N SER A 236 -22.46 -33.12 24.06
CA SER A 236 -23.79 -32.94 24.65
C SER A 236 -24.27 -34.22 25.32
N VAL A 237 -24.06 -35.38 24.68
CA VAL A 237 -24.39 -36.70 25.23
C VAL A 237 -23.57 -36.97 26.49
N ASP A 238 -22.27 -36.68 26.48
CA ASP A 238 -21.39 -36.84 27.66
C ASP A 238 -21.86 -36.00 28.85
N ARG A 239 -22.23 -34.73 28.60
CA ARG A 239 -22.78 -33.85 29.64
C ARG A 239 -24.12 -34.37 30.18
N ALA A 240 -24.99 -34.90 29.32
CA ALA A 240 -26.25 -35.51 29.74
C ALA A 240 -26.03 -36.77 30.58
N ALA A 241 -25.08 -37.63 30.20
CA ALA A 241 -24.72 -38.83 30.95
C ALA A 241 -24.12 -38.50 32.33
N GLN A 242 -23.24 -37.49 32.39
CA GLN A 242 -22.69 -36.98 33.67
C GLN A 242 -23.79 -36.42 34.56
N GLY A 243 -24.72 -35.64 34.00
CA GLY A 243 -25.89 -35.13 34.71
C GLY A 243 -26.77 -36.26 35.27
N ALA A 244 -27.10 -37.27 34.46
CA ALA A 244 -27.90 -38.42 34.89
C ALA A 244 -27.21 -39.22 36.01
N ASN A 245 -25.90 -39.47 35.89
CA ASN A 245 -25.13 -40.15 36.93
C ASN A 245 -25.11 -39.33 38.23
N SER A 246 -24.96 -38.00 38.14
CA SER A 246 -25.00 -37.14 39.34
C SER A 246 -26.36 -37.19 40.05
N ALA A 247 -27.46 -37.21 39.30
CA ALA A 247 -28.80 -37.33 39.85
C ALA A 247 -29.02 -38.70 40.52
N LEU A 248 -28.61 -39.79 39.87
CA LEU A 248 -28.70 -41.14 40.44
C LEU A 248 -27.88 -41.29 41.73
N MET A 249 -26.67 -40.73 41.78
CA MET A 249 -25.83 -40.76 42.98
C MET A 249 -26.42 -39.92 44.13
N SER A 250 -27.11 -38.82 43.81
CA SER A 250 -27.86 -38.02 44.79
C SER A 250 -29.02 -38.82 45.39
N GLU A 251 -29.83 -39.48 44.55
CA GLU A 251 -30.96 -40.33 45.00
C GLU A 251 -30.48 -41.49 45.89
N LEU A 252 -29.41 -42.19 45.50
CA LEU A 252 -28.83 -43.26 46.31
C LEU A 252 -28.35 -42.77 47.68
N SER A 253 -27.81 -41.55 47.74
CA SER A 253 -27.39 -40.93 49.00
C SER A 253 -28.59 -40.59 49.90
N SER A 254 -29.67 -40.07 49.32
CA SER A 254 -30.93 -39.82 50.02
C SER A 254 -31.54 -41.11 50.57
N ILE A 255 -31.62 -42.16 49.76
CA ILE A 255 -32.14 -43.49 50.17
C ILE A 255 -31.29 -44.07 51.31
N ARG A 256 -29.96 -43.93 51.25
CA ARG A 256 -29.07 -44.43 52.31
C ARG A 256 -29.28 -43.71 53.64
N LEU A 257 -29.44 -42.39 53.61
CA LEU A 257 -29.77 -41.59 54.81
C LEU A 257 -31.12 -41.99 55.40
N GLU A 258 -32.12 -42.23 54.54
CA GLU A 258 -33.45 -42.65 54.99
C GLU A 258 -33.43 -44.06 55.60
N LEU A 259 -32.67 -45.00 55.03
CA LEU A 259 -32.45 -46.32 55.61
C LEU A 259 -31.71 -46.27 56.95
N GLU A 260 -30.69 -45.41 57.10
CA GLU A 260 -30.01 -45.21 58.38
C GLU A 260 -30.96 -44.64 59.44
N ARG A 261 -31.80 -43.68 59.07
CA ARG A 261 -32.83 -43.12 59.96
C ARG A 261 -33.83 -44.18 60.41
N LEU A 262 -34.38 -44.97 59.50
CA LEU A 262 -35.32 -46.05 59.83
C LEU A 262 -34.69 -47.11 60.72
N ARG A 263 -33.40 -47.39 60.55
CA ARG A 263 -32.65 -48.32 61.41
C ARG A 263 -32.52 -47.79 62.84
N LEU A 264 -32.17 -46.52 62.99
CA LEU A 264 -32.07 -45.85 64.29
C LEU A 264 -33.42 -45.79 65.01
N ASP A 265 -34.50 -45.48 64.29
CA ASP A 265 -35.86 -45.45 64.85
C ASP A 265 -36.30 -46.85 65.33
N ARG A 266 -35.95 -47.91 64.58
CA ARG A 266 -36.23 -49.31 64.99
C ARG A 266 -35.51 -49.69 66.27
N ASP A 267 -34.26 -49.29 66.42
CA ASP A 267 -33.46 -49.61 67.62
C ASP A 267 -33.88 -48.74 68.83
N SER A 268 -34.72 -47.71 68.63
CA SER A 268 -35.22 -46.79 69.66
C SER A 268 -36.59 -47.18 70.24
N HIS A 269 -37.21 -48.27 69.77
CA HIS A 269 -38.46 -48.83 70.31
C HIS A 269 -38.23 -50.29 70.75
N PRO A 270 -37.83 -50.54 72.01
CA PRO A 270 -37.70 -51.87 72.58
C PRO A 270 -39.05 -52.55 72.86
#